data_AF-A0A0A2ADC2-F1
#
_entry.id   AF-A0A0A2ADC2-F1
#
_cell.length_a   1.000
_cell.length_b   1.000
_cell.length_c   1.000
_cell.angle_alpha   90.00
_cell.angle_beta   90.00
_cell.angle_gamma   90.00
#
_symmetry.space_group_name_H-M   'P 1'
#
loop_
_entity.id
_entity.type
_entity.pdbx_description
1 polymer ?
#
loop_
_entity_poly.entity_id
_entity_poly.type
_entity_poly.pdbx_seq_one_letter_code
_entity_poly.pdbx_strand_id
1 'polypeptide(L)'
;MKTIKQFSQIFLITIFLSSCSSAINKESPINNFEDNINENSNSEKKRMEIKFSCGKDGISEYLDDGWLILKEDSQEKICTWKSVPATKDCDMEKDKGCKITKPDKIGKEKIYLLEK
;
A
#
# COMPACT_ATOMS: atom_id res chain seq x y z
N MET A 1 -33.81 -43.73 -26.94
CA MET A 1 -33.49 -43.33 -25.55
C MET A 1 -32.31 -42.36 -25.61
N LYS A 2 -32.42 -41.22 -24.94
CA LYS A 2 -31.81 -39.93 -25.31
C LYS A 2 -30.29 -39.85 -25.15
N THR A 3 -29.66 -39.28 -26.16
CA THR A 3 -28.27 -38.82 -26.27
C THR A 3 -28.04 -37.54 -25.44
N ILE A 4 -27.52 -37.65 -24.22
CA ILE A 4 -26.99 -36.48 -23.48
C ILE A 4 -25.82 -36.94 -22.59
N LYS A 5 -24.59 -36.90 -23.12
CA LYS A 5 -23.35 -36.97 -22.32
C LYS A 5 -22.21 -36.17 -22.96
N GLN A 6 -22.47 -34.92 -23.35
CA GLN A 6 -21.41 -34.03 -23.87
C GLN A 6 -21.46 -32.60 -23.31
N PHE A 7 -22.36 -32.30 -22.36
CA PHE A 7 -22.46 -30.97 -21.76
C PHE A 7 -21.59 -30.77 -20.50
N SER A 8 -20.95 -31.83 -19.98
CA SER A 8 -20.17 -31.74 -18.73
C SER A 8 -18.75 -31.19 -18.91
N GLN A 9 -18.22 -31.13 -20.14
CA GLN A 9 -16.81 -30.75 -20.39
C GLN A 9 -16.61 -29.27 -20.74
N ILE A 10 -17.68 -28.55 -21.10
CA ILE A 10 -17.60 -27.13 -21.51
C ILE A 10 -17.67 -26.18 -20.31
N PHE A 11 -18.20 -26.63 -19.17
CA PHE A 11 -18.37 -25.80 -17.96
C PHE A 11 -17.07 -25.52 -17.17
N LEU A 12 -15.95 -26.18 -17.49
CA LEU A 12 -14.67 -26.02 -16.77
C LEU A 12 -13.74 -24.99 -17.42
N ILE A 13 -13.99 -24.55 -18.65
CA ILE A 13 -13.08 -23.66 -19.39
C ILE A 13 -13.36 -22.17 -19.08
N THR A 14 -14.58 -21.83 -18.65
CA THR A 14 -14.97 -20.43 -18.38
C THR A 14 -14.51 -19.88 -17.02
N ILE A 15 -14.07 -20.74 -16.09
CA ILE A 15 -13.63 -20.32 -14.75
C ILE A 15 -12.19 -19.78 -14.75
N PHE A 16 -11.38 -20.10 -15.77
CA PHE A 16 -9.97 -19.67 -15.83
C PHE A 16 -9.74 -18.28 -16.42
N LEU A 17 -10.76 -17.65 -17.02
CA LEU A 17 -10.59 -16.35 -17.70
C LEU A 17 -10.97 -15.13 -16.85
N SER A 18 -11.47 -15.31 -15.61
CA SER A 18 -11.86 -14.20 -14.73
C SER A 18 -10.77 -13.74 -13.76
N SER A 19 -9.61 -14.41 -13.70
CA SER A 19 -8.55 -14.07 -12.74
C SER A 19 -7.45 -13.22 -13.37
N CYS A 20 -7.80 -11.97 -13.70
CA CYS A 20 -6.89 -10.83 -13.76
C CYS A 20 -7.74 -9.54 -13.70
N SER A 21 -8.41 -9.30 -12.57
CA SER A 21 -8.69 -7.91 -12.21
C SER A 21 -7.36 -7.29 -11.82
N SER A 22 -6.85 -6.37 -12.64
CA SER A 22 -5.83 -5.43 -12.19
C SER A 22 -6.47 -4.64 -11.05
N ALA A 23 -6.31 -5.10 -9.81
CA ALA A 23 -6.55 -4.29 -8.63
C ALA A 23 -5.53 -3.16 -8.71
N ILE A 24 -6.02 -2.06 -9.26
CA ILE A 24 -5.35 -0.77 -9.37
C ILE A 24 -4.64 -0.52 -8.06
N ASN A 25 -3.32 -0.36 -8.12
CA ASN A 25 -2.54 0.25 -7.06
C ASN A 25 -3.18 1.61 -6.75
N LYS A 26 -4.03 1.63 -5.74
CA LYS A 26 -4.45 2.84 -5.04
C LYS A 26 -4.13 2.61 -3.57
N GLU A 27 -2.83 2.64 -3.26
CA GLU A 27 -2.40 3.12 -1.96
C GLU A 27 -2.84 4.59 -1.85
N SER A 28 -4.04 4.78 -1.33
CA SER A 28 -4.41 5.99 -0.63
C SER A 28 -5.49 5.58 0.38
N PRO A 29 -5.23 5.59 1.69
CA PRO A 29 -6.31 5.59 2.65
C PRO A 29 -6.95 6.97 2.60
N ILE A 30 -7.78 7.22 1.58
CA ILE A 30 -8.83 8.24 1.70
C ILE A 30 -10.00 7.48 2.34
N ASN A 31 -9.89 7.29 3.66
CA ASN A 31 -11.09 7.07 4.45
C ASN A 31 -11.89 8.37 4.33
N ASN A 32 -12.90 8.38 3.48
CA ASN A 32 -13.95 9.38 3.53
C ASN A 32 -14.58 9.23 4.92
N PHE A 33 -14.19 10.10 5.86
CA PHE A 33 -14.96 10.36 7.06
C PHE A 33 -16.20 11.12 6.61
N GLU A 34 -17.23 10.36 6.25
CA GLU A 34 -18.57 10.87 6.01
C GLU A 34 -19.26 10.94 7.38
N ASP A 35 -18.86 11.92 8.19
CA ASP A 35 -19.58 12.26 9.41
C ASP A 35 -20.68 13.27 9.07
N ASN A 36 -21.93 12.85 9.31
CA ASN A 36 -23.14 13.65 9.27
C ASN A 36 -22.96 15.02 9.95
N ILE A 37 -22.98 16.13 9.22
CA ILE A 37 -23.06 17.46 9.84
C ILE A 37 -24.06 18.35 9.10
N ASN A 38 -25.10 18.73 9.85
CA ASN A 38 -26.03 19.82 9.59
C ASN A 38 -25.32 21.05 9.02
N GLU A 39 -25.92 21.64 7.98
CA GLU A 39 -25.57 22.97 7.46
C GLU A 39 -25.36 23.98 8.60
N ASN A 40 -24.09 24.33 8.82
CA ASN A 40 -23.74 25.57 9.48
C ASN A 40 -22.57 26.18 8.71
N SER A 41 -22.71 27.43 8.30
CA SER A 41 -21.77 28.16 7.42
C SER A 41 -20.46 28.53 8.12
N ASN A 42 -19.76 27.54 8.68
CA ASN A 42 -18.34 27.60 8.95
C ASN A 42 -17.65 27.04 7.72
N SER A 43 -16.73 27.80 7.12
CA SER A 43 -15.87 27.28 6.05
C SER A 43 -15.31 25.92 6.49
N GLU A 44 -15.74 24.84 5.82
CA GLU A 44 -15.27 23.49 6.15
C GLU A 44 -13.75 23.47 6.01
N LYS A 45 -13.06 23.38 7.16
CA LYS A 45 -11.61 23.28 7.17
C LYS A 45 -11.23 21.91 6.61
N LYS A 46 -10.48 21.91 5.51
CA LYS A 46 -10.00 20.69 4.88
C LYS A 46 -8.88 20.12 5.73
N ARG A 47 -8.91 18.81 5.96
CA ARG A 47 -7.87 18.10 6.71
C ARG A 47 -7.34 16.93 5.92
N MET A 48 -6.04 16.67 6.06
CA MET A 48 -5.42 15.49 5.45
C MET A 48 -4.24 15.00 6.28
N GLU A 49 -3.98 13.69 6.21
CA GLU A 49 -2.79 13.07 6.77
C GLU A 49 -1.83 12.69 5.65
N ILE A 50 -0.56 13.08 5.76
CA ILE A 50 0.49 12.71 4.80
C ILE A 50 1.66 12.03 5.52
N LYS A 51 2.34 11.13 4.80
CA LYS A 51 3.43 10.32 5.35
C LYS A 51 4.64 10.36 4.44
N PHE A 52 5.80 10.66 5.01
CA PHE A 52 7.07 10.58 4.32
C PHE A 52 7.91 9.49 4.94
N SER A 53 8.11 8.42 4.18
CA SER A 53 8.92 7.27 4.60
C SER A 53 10.39 7.47 4.24
N CYS A 54 11.25 6.88 5.05
CA CYS A 54 12.66 6.62 4.74
C CYS A 54 13.52 7.88 4.55
N GLY A 55 13.29 8.88 5.40
CA GLY A 55 14.07 10.12 5.39
C GLY A 55 13.86 11.00 4.17
N LYS A 56 12.85 10.69 3.34
CA LYS A 56 12.34 11.65 2.36
C LYS A 56 11.67 12.78 3.12
N ASP A 57 11.94 14.01 2.73
CA ASP A 57 11.23 15.17 3.24
C ASP A 57 10.56 15.86 2.05
N GLY A 58 9.24 16.04 2.14
CA GLY A 58 8.43 16.67 1.10
C GLY A 58 7.31 17.53 1.68
N ILE A 59 7.39 17.85 2.98
CA ILE A 59 6.38 18.65 3.67
C ILE A 59 6.33 20.08 3.14
N SER A 60 7.46 20.60 2.65
CA SER A 60 7.59 21.98 2.16
C SER A 60 6.57 22.32 1.08
N GLU A 61 6.29 21.43 0.13
CA GLU A 61 5.30 21.68 -0.93
C GLU A 61 3.90 21.98 -0.37
N TYR A 62 3.52 21.32 0.73
CA TYR A 62 2.24 21.54 1.39
C TYR A 62 2.24 22.84 2.20
N LEU A 63 3.35 23.17 2.85
CA LEU A 63 3.49 24.42 3.60
C LEU A 63 3.45 25.63 2.67
N ASP A 64 4.10 25.54 1.50
CA ASP A 64 4.11 26.57 0.46
C ASP A 64 2.71 26.75 -0.16
N ASP A 65 1.94 25.66 -0.28
CA ASP A 65 0.53 25.68 -0.67
C ASP A 65 -0.41 26.24 0.41
N GLY A 66 0.10 26.61 1.58
CA GLY A 66 -0.66 27.23 2.67
C GLY A 66 -1.38 26.23 3.59
N TRP A 67 -0.96 24.97 3.64
CA TRP A 67 -1.41 24.03 4.66
C TRP A 67 -0.71 24.28 6.00
N LEU A 68 -1.44 24.09 7.09
CA LEU A 68 -0.93 24.21 8.46
C LEU A 68 -0.75 22.84 9.10
N ILE A 69 0.40 22.60 9.74
CA ILE A 69 0.64 21.37 10.50
C ILE A 69 -0.11 21.45 11.83
N LEU A 70 -1.06 20.55 12.05
CA LEU A 70 -1.73 20.34 13.33
C LEU A 70 -0.97 19.37 14.23
N LYS A 71 -0.35 18.34 13.65
CA LYS A 71 0.37 17.29 14.38
C LYS A 71 1.51 16.72 13.54
N GLU A 72 2.63 16.42 14.17
CA GLU A 72 3.76 15.68 13.60
C GLU A 72 4.10 14.49 14.51
N ASP A 73 4.16 13.29 13.94
CA ASP A 73 4.61 12.06 14.60
C ASP A 73 5.74 11.42 13.79
N SER A 74 6.56 10.57 14.43
CA SER A 74 7.59 9.79 13.74
C SER A 74 7.67 8.35 14.25
N GLN A 75 7.86 7.41 13.33
CA GLN A 75 8.01 5.99 13.61
C GLN A 75 9.12 5.36 12.77
N GLU A 76 9.70 4.26 13.26
CA GLU A 76 10.66 3.47 12.48
C GLU A 76 9.95 2.63 11.42
N LYS A 77 10.54 2.53 10.23
CA LYS A 77 9.99 1.76 9.12
C LYS A 77 11.10 1.12 8.29
N ILE A 78 10.82 -0.07 7.76
CA ILE A 78 11.73 -0.77 6.85
C ILE A 78 11.66 -0.10 5.48
N CYS A 79 12.82 0.31 4.96
CA CYS A 79 12.94 1.06 3.71
C CYS A 79 13.30 0.19 2.53
N THR A 80 14.18 -0.78 2.77
CA THR A 80 14.60 -1.74 1.76
C THR A 80 14.69 -3.12 2.37
N TRP A 81 14.46 -4.11 1.53
CA TRP A 81 14.64 -5.52 1.84
C TRP A 81 15.84 -6.04 1.05
N LYS A 82 16.61 -6.96 1.64
CA LYS A 82 17.69 -7.66 0.94
C LYS A 82 17.54 -9.16 1.07
N SER A 83 17.94 -9.87 0.02
CA SER A 83 18.12 -11.31 0.05
C SER A 83 19.51 -11.66 0.59
N VAL A 84 19.57 -12.60 1.52
CA VAL A 84 20.80 -13.13 2.11
C VAL A 84 20.74 -14.66 2.15
N PRO A 85 21.88 -15.35 2.27
CA PRO A 85 21.86 -16.81 2.34
C PRO A 85 21.19 -17.29 3.63
N ALA A 86 20.39 -18.36 3.52
CA ALA A 86 19.67 -18.98 4.63
C ALA A 86 20.62 -19.64 5.64
N THR A 87 21.71 -20.24 5.14
CA THR A 87 22.76 -20.89 5.92
C THR A 87 24.14 -20.45 5.41
N LYS A 88 25.21 -20.70 6.18
CA LYS A 88 26.57 -20.26 5.83
C LYS A 88 27.12 -20.91 4.56
N ASP A 89 26.75 -22.17 4.31
CA ASP A 89 27.31 -23.00 3.23
C ASP A 89 26.43 -23.01 1.98
N CYS A 90 25.55 -22.03 1.86
CA CYS A 90 24.49 -21.99 0.85
C CYS A 90 24.89 -21.17 -0.38
N ASP A 91 24.85 -21.77 -1.57
CA ASP A 91 25.09 -21.05 -2.82
C ASP A 91 23.78 -20.43 -3.33
N MET A 92 23.68 -19.11 -3.17
CA MET A 92 22.51 -18.33 -3.53
C MET A 92 22.09 -18.43 -5.01
N GLU A 93 23.00 -18.80 -5.92
CA GLU A 93 22.72 -18.90 -7.35
C GLU A 93 22.39 -20.32 -7.80
N LYS A 94 22.87 -21.34 -7.07
CA LYS A 94 22.67 -22.75 -7.44
C LYS A 94 21.61 -23.47 -6.61
N ASP A 95 21.49 -23.12 -5.33
CA ASP A 95 20.66 -23.87 -4.39
C ASP A 95 19.25 -23.29 -4.28
N LYS A 96 18.24 -24.14 -4.50
CA LYS A 96 16.83 -23.75 -4.35
C LYS A 96 16.49 -23.52 -2.88
N GLY A 97 15.73 -22.46 -2.60
CA GLY A 97 15.35 -22.10 -1.22
C GLY A 97 16.47 -21.47 -0.39
N CYS A 98 17.60 -21.17 -1.02
CA CYS A 98 18.79 -20.63 -0.35
C CYS A 98 18.67 -19.16 0.07
N LYS A 99 17.78 -18.39 -0.56
CA LYS A 99 17.63 -16.95 -0.34
C LYS A 99 16.54 -16.67 0.71
N ILE A 100 16.89 -16.01 1.81
CA ILE A 100 15.93 -15.42 2.76
C ILE A 100 15.90 -13.91 2.63
N THR A 101 14.73 -13.31 2.76
CA THR A 101 14.55 -11.86 2.72
C THR A 101 14.55 -11.30 4.14
N LYS A 102 15.40 -10.30 4.40
CA LYS A 102 15.43 -9.59 5.69
C LYS A 102 15.53 -8.07 5.49
N PRO A 103 15.17 -7.27 6.51
CA PRO A 103 15.33 -5.83 6.43
C PRO A 103 16.79 -5.46 6.12
N ASP A 104 16.96 -4.59 5.14
CA ASP A 104 18.28 -4.07 4.76
C ASP A 104 18.54 -2.72 5.39
N LYS A 105 17.67 -1.75 5.10
CA LYS A 105 17.73 -0.40 5.67
C LYS A 105 16.47 -0.12 6.46
N ILE A 106 16.65 0.36 7.69
CA ILE A 106 15.60 0.90 8.54
C ILE A 106 15.75 2.42 8.50
N GLY A 107 14.64 3.12 8.31
CA GLY A 107 14.58 4.58 8.29
C GLY A 107 13.43 5.10 9.13
N LYS A 108 13.30 6.42 9.18
CA LYS A 108 12.19 7.08 9.86
C LYS A 108 11.08 7.39 8.86
N GLU A 109 9.86 7.12 9.26
CA GLU A 109 8.65 7.67 8.66
C GLU A 109 8.18 8.84 9.52
N LYS A 110 7.86 9.96 8.87
CA LYS A 110 7.19 11.10 9.50
C LYS A 110 5.75 11.15 9.03
N ILE A 111 4.84 11.43 9.95
CA ILE A 111 3.39 11.51 9.71
C ILE A 111 2.94 12.91 10.10
N TYR A 112 2.26 13.60 9.20
CA TYR A 112 1.76 14.96 9.40
C TYR A 112 0.25 14.99 9.26
N LEU A 113 -0.43 15.61 10.22
CA LEU A 113 -1.83 16.00 10.09
C LEU A 113 -1.88 17.47 9.70
N LEU A 114 -2.50 17.78 8.57
CA LEU A 114 -2.59 19.11 7.98
C LEU A 114 -4.01 19.67 7.98
N GLU A 115 -4.15 20.99 8.02
CA GLU A 115 -5.41 21.74 7.91
C GLU A 115 -5.28 22.93 6.95
N LYS A 116 -6.33 23.20 6.16
CA LYS A 116 -6.44 24.37 5.27
C LYS A 116 -7.87 24.89 5.18
#